data_AF-A0A524FMS8-F1
#
_entry.id   AF-A0A524FMS8-F1
#
_cell.length_a   1.000
_cell.length_b   1.000
_cell.length_c   1.000
_cell.angle_alpha   90.00
_cell.angle_beta   90.00
_cell.angle_gamma   90.00
#
_symmetry.space_group_name_H-M   'P 1'
#
loop_
_entity.id
_entity.type
_entity.pdbx_description
1 polymer ?
#
loop_
_entity_poly.entity_id
_entity_poly.type
_entity_poly.pdbx_seq_one_letter_code
_entity_poly.pdbx_strand_id
1 'polypeptide(L)'
;MTEQIPQEKRWVLIILIGCISMFMAEVFAGSSQMWFIDGWSLLVTYWLYLGHLLLFLNLAIRTKRTSVPHLYLWGVLFALYESWVTKVLWFGYPGSEGPAIALVGGIAILEFSTLVFFWHPILAFVIPILVFESFALSQDSQLKVEQRIFTSHFDYLKKNNKKFFYFCLFLVLIGSVFLSFNSGFNLIVALIAVLGSIGLIYLFFKLSGRFNPNSFSIHSLRLGKLGLSIVFSYIILLYLVTFIFLLPERIPNSIFPFLFIIGFYVFIGLMLRISKPIDETIRVNNADEKFYSAKFFFKIYGLMVGFIIIFCLIPIVGIIIGLTMFLGIFIIGPLFFLLFLKKALKK
;
A
#
# COMPACT_ATOMS: atom_id res chain seq x y z
N MET A 1 15.28 -28.42 31.45
CA MET A 1 15.16 -27.98 30.04
C MET A 1 14.93 -26.49 30.04
N THR A 2 15.97 -25.71 29.78
CA THR A 2 15.88 -24.26 29.58
C THR A 2 15.23 -24.02 28.23
N GLU A 3 13.94 -23.68 28.21
CA GLU A 3 13.29 -23.16 27.00
C GLU A 3 14.06 -21.92 26.55
N GLN A 4 14.80 -22.04 25.45
CA GLN A 4 15.38 -20.90 24.77
C GLN A 4 14.23 -20.01 24.30
N ILE A 5 14.02 -18.89 24.99
CA ILE A 5 13.11 -17.84 24.55
C ILE A 5 13.57 -17.45 23.12
N PRO A 6 12.71 -17.60 22.10
CA PRO A 6 13.08 -17.26 20.73
C PRO A 6 13.50 -15.78 20.67
N GLN A 7 14.72 -15.52 20.21
CA GLN A 7 15.17 -14.16 19.97
C GLN A 7 14.23 -13.49 18.96
N GLU A 8 13.63 -12.36 19.33
CA GLU A 8 12.66 -11.66 18.50
C GLU A 8 13.27 -11.26 17.15
N LYS A 9 12.71 -11.78 16.07
CA LYS A 9 13.19 -11.53 14.70
C LYS A 9 12.35 -10.47 14.02
N ARG A 10 12.58 -9.21 14.40
CA ARG A 10 11.89 -8.03 13.87
C ARG A 10 11.94 -7.93 12.33
N TRP A 11 13.03 -8.38 11.71
CA TRP A 11 13.18 -8.37 10.26
C TRP A 11 12.07 -9.15 9.54
N VAL A 12 11.51 -10.21 10.17
CA VAL A 12 10.41 -11.00 9.60
C VAL A 12 9.15 -10.14 9.46
N LEU A 13 8.86 -9.31 10.47
CA LEU A 13 7.73 -8.37 10.46
C LEU A 13 7.91 -7.28 9.40
N ILE A 14 9.14 -6.79 9.25
CA ILE A 14 9.52 -5.82 8.22
C ILE A 14 9.35 -6.41 6.81
N ILE A 15 9.80 -7.64 6.59
CA ILE A 15 9.63 -8.29 5.29
C ILE A 15 8.15 -8.56 5.01
N LEU A 16 7.39 -9.01 6.01
CA LEU A 16 5.96 -9.27 5.89
C LEU A 16 5.19 -8.02 5.43
N ILE A 17 5.38 -6.87 6.08
CA ILE A 17 4.68 -5.64 5.68
C ILE A 17 5.09 -5.19 4.27
N GLY A 18 6.36 -5.39 3.89
CA GLY A 18 6.84 -5.16 2.53
C GLY A 18 6.14 -6.05 1.50
N CYS A 19 6.01 -7.35 1.79
CA CYS A 19 5.31 -8.30 0.91
C CYS A 19 3.84 -7.93 0.74
N ILE A 20 3.16 -7.51 1.81
CA ILE A 20 1.75 -7.08 1.73
C ILE A 20 1.63 -5.81 0.87
N SER A 21 2.51 -4.82 1.07
CA SER A 21 2.53 -3.58 0.29
C SER A 21 2.82 -3.83 -1.19
N MET A 22 3.86 -4.62 -1.51
CA MET A 22 4.23 -5.00 -2.86
C MET A 22 3.09 -5.76 -3.56
N PHE A 23 2.51 -6.75 -2.88
CA PHE A 23 1.39 -7.53 -3.41
C PHE A 23 0.19 -6.65 -3.77
N MET A 24 -0.21 -5.77 -2.86
CA MET A 24 -1.39 -4.93 -3.08
C MET A 24 -1.16 -3.82 -4.08
N ALA A 25 0.04 -3.25 -4.17
CA ALA A 25 0.31 -2.17 -5.10
C ALA A 25 0.62 -2.67 -6.52
N GLU A 26 1.48 -3.67 -6.65
CA GLU A 26 2.04 -4.08 -7.94
C GLU A 26 1.36 -5.32 -8.51
N VAL A 27 1.06 -6.31 -7.67
CA VAL A 27 0.45 -7.56 -8.16
C VAL A 27 -1.02 -7.35 -8.46
N PHE A 28 -1.75 -6.54 -7.67
CA PHE A 28 -3.12 -6.13 -8.04
C PHE A 28 -3.13 -5.31 -9.32
N ALA A 29 -2.11 -4.49 -9.57
CA ALA A 29 -2.01 -3.72 -10.81
C ALA A 29 -1.63 -4.63 -11.98
N GLY A 30 -0.94 -5.75 -11.72
CA GLY A 30 -0.34 -6.58 -12.75
C GLY A 30 0.91 -5.96 -13.37
N SER A 31 1.54 -4.97 -12.72
CA SER A 31 2.76 -4.29 -13.16
C SER A 31 4.03 -5.06 -12.80
N SER A 32 4.04 -5.78 -11.67
CA SER A 32 5.13 -6.69 -11.27
C SER A 32 4.58 -8.08 -10.93
N GLN A 33 4.13 -8.82 -11.94
CA GLN A 33 3.38 -10.08 -11.78
C GLN A 33 4.17 -11.15 -11.02
N MET A 34 5.40 -11.41 -11.44
CA MET A 34 6.28 -12.45 -10.87
C MET A 34 7.42 -11.82 -10.06
N TRP A 35 7.10 -10.81 -9.25
CA TRP A 35 8.07 -9.98 -8.52
C TRP A 35 9.05 -10.76 -7.63
N PHE A 36 8.69 -11.98 -7.22
CA PHE A 36 9.50 -12.82 -6.34
C PHE A 36 10.56 -13.65 -7.07
N ILE A 37 10.59 -13.63 -8.40
CA ILE A 37 11.66 -14.21 -9.24
C ILE A 37 12.27 -13.20 -10.21
N ASP A 38 11.63 -12.05 -10.41
CA ASP A 38 12.17 -10.98 -11.23
C ASP A 38 13.27 -10.20 -10.49
N GLY A 39 14.46 -10.10 -11.10
CA GLY A 39 15.62 -9.47 -10.49
C GLY A 39 15.43 -7.99 -10.19
N TRP A 40 14.76 -7.25 -11.08
CA TRP A 40 14.47 -5.83 -10.86
C TRP A 40 13.50 -5.63 -9.69
N SER A 41 12.45 -6.45 -9.63
CA SER A 41 11.49 -6.41 -8.55
C SER A 41 12.10 -6.75 -7.19
N LEU A 42 12.97 -7.76 -7.13
CA LEU A 42 13.63 -8.17 -5.89
C LEU A 42 14.67 -7.16 -5.39
N LEU A 43 15.36 -6.46 -6.30
CA LEU A 43 16.44 -5.54 -5.96
C LEU A 43 16.00 -4.08 -5.84
N VAL A 44 14.93 -3.70 -6.54
CA VAL A 44 14.49 -2.30 -6.65
C VAL A 44 13.05 -2.16 -6.20
N THR A 45 12.08 -2.73 -6.91
CA THR A 45 10.65 -2.43 -6.70
C THR A 45 10.19 -2.81 -5.29
N TYR A 46 10.52 -4.00 -4.81
CA TYR A 46 10.16 -4.44 -3.45
C TYR A 46 10.70 -3.47 -2.39
N TRP A 47 11.96 -3.08 -2.50
CA TRP A 47 12.62 -2.19 -1.55
C TRP A 47 12.15 -0.74 -1.67
N LEU A 48 11.75 -0.29 -2.87
CA LEU A 48 11.05 0.98 -3.10
C LEU A 48 9.76 1.02 -2.27
N TYR A 49 8.91 0.01 -2.38
CA TYR A 49 7.66 -0.06 -1.63
C TYR A 49 7.87 -0.18 -0.13
N LEU A 50 8.75 -1.09 0.30
CA LEU A 50 9.06 -1.28 1.72
C LEU A 50 9.67 -0.01 2.33
N GLY A 51 10.64 0.61 1.65
CA GLY A 51 11.33 1.80 2.14
C GLY A 51 10.38 2.98 2.31
N HIS A 52 9.51 3.25 1.34
CA HIS A 52 8.47 4.27 1.46
C HIS A 52 7.49 3.99 2.58
N LEU A 53 6.97 2.76 2.66
CA LEU A 53 6.04 2.39 3.72
C LEU A 53 6.69 2.60 5.09
N LEU A 54 7.91 2.11 5.29
CA LEU A 54 8.63 2.28 6.55
C LEU A 54 8.89 3.75 6.86
N LEU A 55 9.32 4.55 5.88
CA LEU A 55 9.60 5.98 6.04
C LEU A 55 8.33 6.72 6.51
N PHE A 56 7.26 6.64 5.73
CA PHE A 56 6.04 7.40 6.00
C PHE A 56 5.29 6.90 7.25
N LEU A 57 5.26 5.60 7.51
CA LEU A 57 4.70 5.07 8.76
C LEU A 57 5.50 5.60 9.97
N ASN A 58 6.83 5.67 9.86
CA ASN A 58 7.67 6.17 10.94
C ASN A 58 7.56 7.68 11.17
N LEU A 59 7.32 8.46 10.12
CA LEU A 59 6.99 9.88 10.21
C LEU A 59 5.60 10.07 10.82
N ALA A 60 4.61 9.28 10.40
CA ALA A 60 3.26 9.27 10.97
C ALA A 60 3.29 8.99 12.48
N ILE A 61 4.02 7.97 12.92
CA ILE A 61 4.19 7.63 14.34
C ILE A 61 4.85 8.78 15.13
N ARG A 62 5.96 9.32 14.63
CA ARG A 62 6.70 10.41 15.32
C ARG A 62 5.91 11.69 15.43
N THR A 63 5.13 11.99 14.40
CA THR A 63 4.26 13.15 14.38
C THR A 63 2.92 12.85 15.07
N LYS A 64 2.61 11.61 15.47
CA LYS A 64 1.30 11.22 15.99
C LYS A 64 0.14 11.46 15.00
N ARG A 65 0.41 11.38 13.70
CA ARG A 65 -0.60 11.47 12.62
C ARG A 65 -0.87 10.07 12.08
N THR A 66 -1.42 9.21 12.93
CA THR A 66 -1.50 7.75 12.69
C THR A 66 -2.88 7.24 12.27
N SER A 67 -3.96 8.01 12.41
CA SER A 67 -5.27 7.52 11.97
C SER A 67 -5.37 7.34 10.46
N VAL A 68 -6.30 6.50 10.01
CA VAL A 68 -6.56 6.23 8.58
C VAL A 68 -6.59 7.49 7.68
N PRO A 69 -7.29 8.60 8.00
CA PRO A 69 -7.22 9.81 7.17
C PRO A 69 -5.81 10.43 7.07
N HIS A 70 -5.04 10.39 8.16
CA HIS A 70 -3.66 10.87 8.15
C HIS A 70 -2.75 9.93 7.36
N LEU A 71 -2.88 8.62 7.55
CA LEU A 71 -2.12 7.65 6.77
C LEU A 71 -2.45 7.75 5.28
N TYR A 72 -3.69 8.02 4.91
CA TYR A 72 -4.04 8.30 3.53
C TYR A 72 -3.26 9.50 2.97
N LEU A 73 -3.17 10.63 3.70
CA LEU A 73 -2.37 11.79 3.26
C LEU A 73 -0.87 11.49 3.18
N TRP A 74 -0.32 10.69 4.11
CA TRP A 74 1.05 10.18 3.99
C TRP A 74 1.21 9.27 2.76
N GLY A 75 0.19 8.48 2.45
CA GLY A 75 0.12 7.66 1.24
C GLY A 75 0.05 8.48 -0.05
N VAL A 76 -0.57 9.67 -0.02
CA VAL A 76 -0.52 10.64 -1.14
C VAL A 76 0.90 11.12 -1.36
N LEU A 77 1.65 11.46 -0.30
CA LEU A 77 3.06 11.81 -0.39
C LEU A 77 3.92 10.65 -0.91
N PHE A 78 3.59 9.43 -0.49
CA PHE A 78 4.18 8.22 -1.05
C PHE A 78 3.95 8.21 -2.55
N ALA A 79 2.71 8.17 -3.02
CA ALA A 79 2.35 8.03 -4.43
C ALA A 79 3.07 9.00 -5.41
N LEU A 80 3.42 10.20 -4.94
CA LEU A 80 4.17 11.17 -5.74
C LEU A 80 5.56 10.69 -6.18
N TYR A 81 6.10 9.59 -5.63
CA TYR A 81 7.34 8.96 -6.12
C TYR A 81 7.25 8.61 -7.62
N GLU A 82 6.04 8.32 -8.13
CA GLU A 82 5.78 7.99 -9.54
C GLU A 82 6.17 9.12 -10.51
N SER A 83 6.30 10.36 -10.02
CA SER A 83 6.89 11.44 -10.81
C SER A 83 8.40 11.22 -10.96
N TRP A 84 9.13 11.07 -9.86
CA TRP A 84 10.60 11.05 -9.84
C TRP A 84 11.23 9.73 -10.26
N VAL A 85 10.61 8.61 -9.91
CA VAL A 85 11.20 7.27 -10.11
C VAL A 85 10.76 6.67 -11.43
N THR A 86 9.48 6.54 -11.69
CA THR A 86 8.93 5.85 -12.88
C THR A 86 8.55 6.81 -14.02
N LYS A 87 8.43 8.12 -13.72
CA LYS A 87 7.99 9.18 -14.65
C LYS A 87 6.57 8.99 -15.20
N VAL A 88 5.77 8.14 -14.56
CA VAL A 88 4.39 7.85 -15.01
C VAL A 88 3.51 9.10 -14.90
N LEU A 89 3.75 9.94 -13.89
CA LEU A 89 2.98 11.19 -13.73
C LEU A 89 3.34 12.27 -14.76
N TRP A 90 4.44 12.10 -15.48
CA TRP A 90 4.91 13.05 -16.50
C TRP A 90 4.55 12.61 -17.91
N PHE A 91 4.61 11.30 -18.18
CA PHE A 91 4.50 10.77 -19.53
C PHE A 91 3.31 9.81 -19.73
N GLY A 92 2.85 9.13 -18.68
CA GLY A 92 1.90 8.03 -18.78
C GLY A 92 2.51 6.66 -18.44
N TYR A 93 1.68 5.62 -18.47
CA TYR A 93 2.08 4.26 -18.08
C TYR A 93 3.26 3.70 -18.90
N PRO A 94 4.02 2.72 -18.37
CA PRO A 94 5.00 2.00 -19.17
C PRO A 94 4.34 1.31 -20.38
N GLY A 95 4.97 1.36 -21.55
CA GLY A 95 4.43 0.75 -22.77
C GLY A 95 3.32 1.53 -23.48
N SER A 96 2.85 2.67 -22.94
CA SER A 96 1.97 3.58 -23.68
C SER A 96 2.76 4.58 -24.52
N GLU A 97 2.13 5.09 -25.58
CA GLU A 97 2.68 6.17 -26.43
C GLU A 97 2.57 7.56 -25.78
N GLY A 98 1.98 7.66 -24.59
CA GLY A 98 1.71 8.90 -23.88
C GLY A 98 0.72 8.71 -22.72
N PRO A 99 0.15 9.81 -22.18
CA PRO A 99 -0.84 9.72 -21.11
C PRO A 99 -2.12 9.03 -21.60
N ALA A 100 -2.82 8.35 -20.69
CA ALA A 100 -4.05 7.64 -21.01
C ALA A 100 -5.17 8.56 -21.54
N ILE A 101 -5.17 9.84 -21.14
CA ILE A 101 -6.11 10.85 -21.66
C ILE A 101 -5.38 12.08 -22.17
N ALA A 102 -4.70 12.81 -21.29
CA ALA A 102 -4.09 14.09 -21.63
C ALA A 102 -3.00 14.51 -20.64
N LEU A 103 -2.08 15.35 -21.11
CA LEU A 103 -1.21 16.15 -20.25
C LEU A 103 -1.87 17.49 -19.95
N VAL A 104 -2.09 17.80 -18.67
CA VAL A 104 -2.54 19.13 -18.23
C VAL A 104 -1.39 19.78 -17.48
N GLY A 105 -0.82 20.84 -18.05
CA GLY A 105 0.39 21.46 -17.49
C GLY A 105 1.57 20.49 -17.42
N GLY A 106 1.68 19.55 -18.37
CA GLY A 106 2.73 18.52 -18.39
C GLY A 106 2.59 17.44 -17.30
N ILE A 107 1.41 17.29 -16.71
CA ILE A 107 1.05 16.20 -15.80
C ILE A 107 0.03 15.29 -16.49
N ALA A 108 0.32 13.98 -16.49
CA ALA A 108 -0.60 12.95 -16.96
C ALA A 108 -1.78 12.84 -15.99
N ILE A 109 -2.89 13.52 -16.31
CA ILE A 109 -3.92 13.83 -15.30
C ILE A 109 -4.70 12.60 -14.83
N LEU A 110 -4.90 11.63 -15.73
CA LEU A 110 -5.56 10.39 -15.37
C LEU A 110 -4.69 9.59 -14.41
N GLU A 111 -3.42 9.39 -14.76
CA GLU A 111 -2.41 8.69 -13.98
C GLU A 111 -2.22 9.36 -12.63
N PHE A 112 -2.12 10.69 -12.61
CA PHE A 112 -2.04 11.46 -11.38
C PHE A 112 -3.25 11.20 -10.48
N SER A 113 -4.47 11.37 -11.00
CA SER A 113 -5.68 11.14 -10.21
C SER A 113 -5.77 9.70 -9.67
N THR A 114 -5.54 8.72 -10.54
CA THR A 114 -5.64 7.29 -10.21
C THR A 114 -4.54 6.87 -9.23
N LEU A 115 -3.28 7.18 -9.51
CA LEU A 115 -2.15 6.72 -8.72
C LEU A 115 -1.97 7.52 -7.42
N VAL A 116 -2.11 8.85 -7.49
CA VAL A 116 -1.85 9.75 -6.36
C VAL A 116 -3.01 9.84 -5.39
N PHE A 117 -4.27 9.69 -5.84
CA PHE A 117 -5.43 9.78 -4.96
C PHE A 117 -6.10 8.46 -4.63
N PHE A 118 -5.80 7.38 -5.34
CA PHE A 118 -6.43 6.10 -5.06
C PHE A 118 -5.42 4.98 -4.89
N TRP A 119 -4.67 4.66 -5.93
CA TRP A 119 -3.90 3.41 -6.01
C TRP A 119 -2.88 3.29 -4.88
N HIS A 120 -1.80 4.08 -4.88
CA HIS A 120 -0.75 3.91 -3.88
C HIS A 120 -1.16 4.33 -2.46
N PRO A 121 -1.93 5.42 -2.23
CA PRO A 121 -2.33 5.76 -0.86
C PRO A 121 -3.11 4.64 -0.18
N ILE A 122 -3.96 3.94 -0.93
CA ILE A 122 -4.82 2.88 -0.40
C ILE A 122 -4.08 1.54 -0.43
N LEU A 123 -3.63 1.11 -1.61
CA LEU A 123 -3.11 -0.24 -1.83
C LEU A 123 -1.64 -0.40 -1.46
N ALA A 124 -0.82 0.64 -1.57
CA ALA A 124 0.58 0.55 -1.17
C ALA A 124 0.81 0.88 0.31
N PHE A 125 -0.12 1.60 0.95
CA PHE A 125 0.12 2.15 2.28
C PHE A 125 -0.97 1.83 3.31
N VAL A 126 -2.19 2.39 3.17
CA VAL A 126 -3.24 2.27 4.21
C VAL A 126 -3.69 0.82 4.42
N ILE A 127 -4.07 0.12 3.35
CA ILE A 127 -4.59 -1.24 3.46
C ILE A 127 -3.51 -2.23 3.90
N PRO A 128 -2.25 -2.16 3.40
CA PRO A 128 -1.17 -2.97 3.95
C PRO A 128 -0.99 -2.83 5.46
N ILE A 129 -1.08 -1.61 6.00
CA ILE A 129 -1.01 -1.37 7.45
C ILE A 129 -2.19 -2.04 8.16
N LEU A 130 -3.42 -1.86 7.68
CA LEU A 130 -4.61 -2.47 8.29
C LEU A 130 -4.60 -4.01 8.22
N VAL A 131 -4.11 -4.59 7.12
CA VAL A 131 -3.94 -6.05 6.98
C VAL A 131 -2.90 -6.55 7.96
N PHE A 132 -1.77 -5.84 8.10
CA PHE A 132 -0.72 -6.20 9.04
C PHE A 132 -1.20 -6.11 10.49
N GLU A 133 -2.00 -5.10 10.84
CA GLU A 133 -2.65 -5.00 12.15
C GLU A 133 -3.64 -6.14 12.41
N SER A 134 -4.45 -6.51 11.41
CA SER A 134 -5.32 -7.69 11.50
C SER A 134 -4.54 -9.00 11.65
N PHE A 135 -3.38 -9.10 10.99
CA PHE A 135 -2.49 -10.25 11.15
C PHE A 135 -1.89 -10.28 12.54
N ALA A 136 -1.42 -9.13 13.04
CA ALA A 136 -0.97 -8.97 14.40
C ALA A 136 -2.05 -9.49 15.33
N LEU A 137 -3.30 -8.99 15.27
CA LEU A 137 -4.45 -9.41 16.10
C LEU A 137 -4.83 -10.90 16.02
N SER A 138 -4.40 -11.60 14.97
CA SER A 138 -4.76 -13.01 14.73
C SER A 138 -3.81 -14.01 15.37
N GLN A 139 -2.68 -13.55 15.89
CA GLN A 139 -1.71 -14.40 16.58
C GLN A 139 -2.09 -14.53 18.06
N ASP A 140 -1.76 -15.67 18.67
CA ASP A 140 -1.84 -15.78 20.12
C ASP A 140 -0.71 -14.95 20.72
N SER A 141 -1.08 -13.98 21.56
CA SER A 141 -0.14 -13.02 22.13
C SER A 141 -0.62 -12.56 23.50
N GLN A 142 0.32 -12.31 24.40
CA GLN A 142 0.03 -11.69 25.70
C GLN A 142 -0.22 -10.17 25.60
N LEU A 143 0.07 -9.58 24.43
CA LEU A 143 -0.17 -8.16 24.18
C LEU A 143 -1.66 -7.85 24.11
N LYS A 144 -2.05 -6.76 24.76
CA LYS A 144 -3.41 -6.20 24.63
C LYS A 144 -3.63 -5.61 23.24
N VAL A 145 -4.88 -5.40 22.85
CA VAL A 145 -5.26 -4.89 21.53
C VAL A 145 -4.59 -3.54 21.26
N GLU A 146 -4.64 -2.60 22.21
CA GLU A 146 -4.03 -1.28 22.12
C GLU A 146 -2.49 -1.28 21.99
N GLN A 147 -1.84 -2.42 22.29
CA GLN A 147 -0.40 -2.59 22.11
C GLN A 147 -0.05 -3.17 20.75
N ARG A 148 -1.03 -3.64 19.97
CA ARG A 148 -0.84 -4.36 18.70
C ARG A 148 -1.19 -3.52 17.49
N ILE A 149 -2.11 -2.56 17.64
CA ILE A 149 -2.66 -1.73 16.57
C ILE A 149 -2.71 -0.27 17.00
N PHE A 150 -2.90 0.66 16.05
CA PHE A 150 -3.34 2.00 16.39
C PHE A 150 -4.80 1.97 16.83
N THR A 151 -5.11 2.50 18.02
CA THR A 151 -6.47 2.57 18.56
C THR A 151 -7.44 3.32 17.64
N SER A 152 -6.95 4.30 16.89
CA SER A 152 -7.75 5.02 15.90
C SER A 152 -8.17 4.20 14.67
N HIS A 153 -7.65 2.97 14.51
CA HIS A 153 -8.00 2.03 13.44
C HIS A 153 -9.07 1.01 13.84
N PHE A 154 -9.41 0.97 15.12
CA PHE A 154 -10.32 0.01 15.72
C PHE A 154 -11.63 -0.16 14.94
N ASP A 155 -12.29 0.94 14.60
CA ASP A 155 -13.56 0.90 13.88
C ASP A 155 -13.47 0.30 12.48
N TYR A 156 -12.30 0.37 11.82
CA TYR A 156 -12.09 -0.24 10.51
C TYR A 156 -11.87 -1.75 10.61
N LEU A 157 -11.19 -2.19 11.67
CA LEU A 157 -10.82 -3.60 11.87
C LEU A 157 -11.94 -4.44 12.52
N LYS A 158 -12.98 -3.81 13.10
CA LYS A 158 -14.16 -4.49 13.64
C LYS A 158 -14.87 -5.33 12.58
N LYS A 159 -15.17 -6.59 12.89
CA LYS A 159 -15.83 -7.55 11.99
C LYS A 159 -17.25 -7.14 11.57
N ASN A 160 -17.93 -6.30 12.36
CA ASN A 160 -19.25 -5.79 12.04
C ASN A 160 -19.23 -4.58 11.07
N ASN A 161 -18.04 -4.05 10.73
CA ASN A 161 -17.92 -2.95 9.80
C ASN A 161 -18.15 -3.42 8.35
N LYS A 162 -19.42 -3.50 7.96
CA LYS A 162 -19.84 -3.87 6.60
C LYS A 162 -19.22 -2.96 5.53
N LYS A 163 -18.98 -1.67 5.83
CA LYS A 163 -18.36 -0.75 4.86
C LYS A 163 -16.93 -1.16 4.53
N PHE A 164 -16.15 -1.56 5.54
CA PHE A 164 -14.80 -2.07 5.32
C PHE A 164 -14.83 -3.41 4.57
N PHE A 165 -15.77 -4.30 4.89
CA PHE A 165 -15.95 -5.54 4.13
C PHE A 165 -16.21 -5.30 2.64
N TYR A 166 -17.19 -4.47 2.30
CA TYR A 166 -17.50 -4.15 0.89
C TYR A 166 -16.35 -3.43 0.20
N PHE A 167 -15.60 -2.59 0.93
CA PHE A 167 -14.40 -1.95 0.39
C PHE A 167 -13.32 -2.99 0.06
N CYS A 168 -13.06 -3.96 0.93
CA CYS A 168 -12.12 -5.06 0.64
C CYS A 168 -12.57 -5.91 -0.56
N LEU A 169 -13.88 -6.17 -0.71
CA LEU A 169 -14.42 -6.85 -1.90
C LEU A 169 -14.19 -6.04 -3.18
N PHE A 170 -14.43 -4.73 -3.12
CA PHE A 170 -14.16 -3.82 -4.23
C PHE A 170 -12.68 -3.83 -4.64
N LEU A 171 -11.76 -3.75 -3.68
CA LEU A 171 -10.32 -3.82 -3.95
C LEU A 171 -9.91 -5.17 -4.56
N VAL A 172 -10.48 -6.29 -4.10
CA VAL A 172 -10.21 -7.59 -4.70
C VAL A 172 -10.75 -7.69 -6.12
N LEU A 173 -11.95 -7.16 -6.39
CA LEU A 173 -12.51 -7.15 -7.73
C LEU A 173 -11.63 -6.33 -8.69
N ILE A 174 -11.19 -5.14 -8.25
CA ILE A 174 -10.23 -4.29 -8.97
C ILE A 174 -8.91 -5.02 -9.22
N GLY A 175 -8.29 -5.57 -8.17
CA GLY A 175 -7.00 -6.25 -8.30
C GLY A 175 -7.08 -7.49 -9.20
N SER A 176 -8.21 -8.21 -9.16
CA SER A 176 -8.43 -9.37 -10.03
C SER A 176 -8.52 -8.97 -11.49
N VAL A 177 -9.25 -7.88 -11.79
CA VAL A 177 -9.47 -7.44 -13.17
C VAL A 177 -8.20 -6.86 -13.78
N PHE A 178 -7.46 -6.02 -13.05
CA PHE A 178 -6.22 -5.42 -13.55
C PHE A 178 -5.09 -6.44 -13.68
N LEU A 179 -4.92 -7.36 -12.72
CA LEU A 179 -3.96 -8.44 -12.88
C LEU A 179 -4.27 -9.31 -14.10
N SER A 180 -5.55 -9.66 -14.31
CA SER A 180 -5.95 -10.46 -15.48
C SER A 180 -5.73 -9.71 -16.79
N PHE A 181 -6.05 -8.40 -16.82
CA PHE A 181 -5.85 -7.57 -18.01
C PHE A 181 -4.37 -7.42 -18.35
N ASN A 182 -3.54 -7.04 -17.36
CA ASN A 182 -2.12 -6.79 -17.57
C ASN A 182 -1.29 -8.08 -17.74
N SER A 183 -1.82 -9.25 -17.40
CA SER A 183 -1.24 -10.54 -17.81
C SER A 183 -1.63 -10.96 -19.23
N GLY A 184 -2.31 -10.09 -19.99
CA GLY A 184 -2.85 -10.43 -21.31
C GLY A 184 -3.89 -11.55 -21.26
N PHE A 185 -4.63 -11.64 -20.15
CA PHE A 185 -5.55 -12.73 -19.82
C PHE A 185 -4.89 -14.12 -19.79
N ASN A 186 -3.55 -14.18 -19.65
CA ASN A 186 -2.85 -15.43 -19.46
C ASN A 186 -3.12 -15.97 -18.04
N LEU A 187 -3.92 -17.03 -17.97
CA LEU A 187 -4.34 -17.64 -16.71
C LEU A 187 -3.16 -18.14 -15.87
N ILE A 188 -2.19 -18.80 -16.49
CA ILE A 188 -1.04 -19.38 -15.78
C ILE A 188 -0.21 -18.27 -15.14
N VAL A 189 0.09 -17.22 -15.90
CA VAL A 189 0.87 -16.07 -15.41
C VAL A 189 0.14 -15.38 -14.26
N ALA A 190 -1.17 -15.09 -14.42
CA ALA A 190 -1.96 -14.44 -13.39
C ALA A 190 -2.05 -15.30 -12.11
N LEU A 191 -2.22 -16.62 -12.24
CA LEU A 191 -2.27 -17.54 -11.11
C LEU A 191 -0.93 -17.65 -10.39
N ILE A 192 0.19 -17.76 -11.11
CA ILE A 192 1.54 -17.77 -10.52
C ILE A 192 1.78 -16.47 -9.74
N ALA A 193 1.43 -15.33 -10.32
CA ALA A 193 1.58 -14.01 -9.71
C ALA A 193 0.85 -13.90 -8.36
N VAL A 194 -0.45 -14.22 -8.36
CA VAL A 194 -1.28 -14.09 -7.15
C VAL A 194 -0.96 -15.16 -6.11
N LEU A 195 -0.81 -16.43 -6.51
CA LEU A 195 -0.55 -17.54 -5.58
C LEU A 195 0.85 -17.49 -4.99
N GLY A 196 1.87 -17.12 -5.78
CA GLY A 196 3.23 -16.94 -5.29
C GLY A 196 3.31 -15.83 -4.24
N SER A 197 2.65 -14.71 -4.49
CA SER A 197 2.58 -13.58 -3.55
C SER A 197 1.83 -13.93 -2.27
N ILE A 198 0.66 -14.57 -2.37
CA ILE A 198 -0.10 -15.06 -1.21
C ILE A 198 0.72 -16.09 -0.42
N GLY A 199 1.43 -16.98 -1.12
CA GLY A 199 2.32 -17.99 -0.51
C GLY A 199 3.43 -17.36 0.32
N LEU A 200 4.11 -16.35 -0.21
CA LEU A 200 5.14 -15.60 0.53
C LEU A 200 4.54 -14.85 1.73
N ILE A 201 3.40 -14.17 1.57
CA ILE A 201 2.72 -13.49 2.68
C ILE A 201 2.33 -14.49 3.77
N TYR A 202 1.79 -15.65 3.39
CA TYR A 202 1.43 -16.71 4.33
C TYR A 202 2.65 -17.27 5.06
N LEU A 203 3.74 -17.52 4.34
CA LEU A 203 5.01 -17.97 4.91
C LEU A 203 5.52 -16.97 5.96
N PHE A 204 5.66 -15.70 5.60
CA PHE A 204 6.15 -14.68 6.54
C PHE A 204 5.17 -14.41 7.69
N PHE A 205 3.85 -14.53 7.47
CA PHE A 205 2.86 -14.49 8.55
C PHE A 205 3.06 -15.63 9.55
N LYS A 206 3.30 -16.86 9.09
CA LYS A 206 3.60 -18.02 9.95
C LYS A 206 4.92 -17.86 10.68
N LEU A 207 5.97 -17.42 10.00
CA LEU A 207 7.26 -17.14 10.63
C LEU A 207 7.15 -16.02 11.68
N SER A 208 6.29 -15.04 11.45
CA SER A 208 6.05 -13.95 12.41
C SER A 208 5.44 -14.46 13.71
N GLY A 209 4.43 -15.33 13.64
CA GLY A 209 3.87 -15.96 14.84
C GLY A 209 4.88 -16.83 15.60
N ARG A 210 5.75 -17.54 14.88
CA ARG A 210 6.79 -18.38 15.48
C ARG A 210 7.91 -17.59 16.15
N PHE A 211 8.39 -16.52 15.51
CA PHE A 211 9.57 -15.78 15.97
C PHE A 211 9.25 -14.51 16.78
N ASN A 212 8.00 -14.04 16.78
CA ASN A 212 7.59 -12.81 17.45
C ASN A 212 6.25 -12.95 18.21
N PRO A 213 6.04 -14.02 19.01
CA PRO A 213 4.73 -14.31 19.63
C PRO A 213 4.23 -13.17 20.54
N ASN A 214 5.14 -12.47 21.22
CA ASN A 214 4.82 -11.37 22.14
C ASN A 214 5.29 -9.99 21.65
N SER A 215 5.65 -9.87 20.37
CA SER A 215 6.10 -8.59 19.79
C SER A 215 5.50 -8.29 18.41
N PHE A 216 4.64 -9.17 17.87
CA PHE A 216 3.89 -8.88 16.65
C PHE A 216 2.85 -7.78 16.90
N SER A 217 3.26 -6.56 16.58
CA SER A 217 2.50 -5.32 16.73
C SER A 217 2.88 -4.33 15.62
N ILE A 218 2.00 -3.39 15.26
CA ILE A 218 2.34 -2.27 14.39
C ILE A 218 3.50 -1.42 14.94
N HIS A 219 3.63 -1.34 16.27
CA HIS A 219 4.70 -0.59 16.93
C HIS A 219 6.08 -1.25 16.76
N SER A 220 6.12 -2.55 16.47
CA SER A 220 7.36 -3.26 16.13
C SER A 220 8.00 -2.75 14.84
N LEU A 221 7.25 -2.04 13.98
CA LEU A 221 7.76 -1.43 12.76
C LEU A 221 8.40 -0.04 13.01
N ARG A 222 8.32 0.50 14.24
CA ARG A 222 8.92 1.80 14.60
C ARG A 222 10.44 1.73 14.61
N LEU A 223 11.08 2.34 13.62
CA LEU A 223 12.53 2.39 13.48
C LEU A 223 13.14 3.36 14.50
N GLY A 224 14.35 3.07 14.97
CA GLY A 224 15.17 4.04 15.70
C GLY A 224 15.68 5.18 14.80
N LYS A 225 16.49 6.09 15.34
CA LYS A 225 17.10 7.19 14.55
C LYS A 225 17.97 6.65 13.41
N LEU A 226 18.82 5.66 13.70
CA LEU A 226 19.69 5.02 12.72
C LEU A 226 18.88 4.33 11.60
N GLY A 227 17.93 3.47 11.97
CA GLY A 227 17.10 2.77 10.98
C GLY A 227 16.30 3.72 10.09
N LEU A 228 15.75 4.80 10.65
CA LEU A 228 15.07 5.82 9.86
C LEU A 228 16.04 6.55 8.92
N SER A 229 17.25 6.88 9.40
CA SER A 229 18.28 7.51 8.57
C SER A 229 18.69 6.61 7.40
N ILE A 230 18.86 5.31 7.63
CA ILE A 230 19.21 4.34 6.58
C ILE A 230 18.11 4.30 5.51
N VAL A 231 16.84 4.15 5.94
CA VAL A 231 15.70 4.12 5.00
C VAL A 231 15.57 5.44 4.23
N PHE A 232 15.73 6.58 4.90
CA PHE A 232 15.68 7.89 4.27
C PHE A 232 16.79 8.07 3.23
N SER A 233 18.04 7.76 3.59
CA SER A 233 19.18 7.83 2.68
C SER A 233 19.02 6.88 1.50
N TYR A 234 18.51 5.67 1.74
CA TYR A 234 18.20 4.70 0.67
C TYR A 234 17.18 5.27 -0.32
N ILE A 235 16.08 5.85 0.17
CA ILE A 235 15.03 6.40 -0.71
C ILE A 235 15.58 7.60 -1.52
N ILE A 236 16.37 8.48 -0.92
CA ILE A 236 17.02 9.57 -1.65
C ILE A 236 17.94 9.03 -2.75
N LEU A 237 18.81 8.08 -2.41
CA LEU A 237 19.73 7.49 -3.38
C LEU A 237 18.95 6.83 -4.53
N LEU A 238 17.90 6.09 -4.21
CA LEU A 238 17.03 5.45 -5.18
C LEU A 238 16.37 6.48 -6.11
N TYR A 239 15.87 7.60 -5.57
CA TYR A 239 15.31 8.69 -6.36
C TYR A 239 16.35 9.30 -7.29
N LEU A 240 17.55 9.60 -6.80
CA LEU A 240 18.61 10.21 -7.62
C LEU A 240 19.03 9.28 -8.76
N VAL A 241 19.31 8.01 -8.45
CA VAL A 241 19.73 7.01 -9.44
C VAL A 241 18.62 6.79 -10.46
N THR A 242 17.40 6.53 -10.03
CA THR A 242 16.31 6.25 -10.97
C THR A 242 15.90 7.50 -11.74
N PHE A 243 15.88 8.70 -11.15
CA PHE A 243 15.59 9.94 -11.87
C PHE A 243 16.55 10.16 -13.04
N ILE A 244 17.85 9.92 -12.85
CA ILE A 244 18.87 10.15 -13.89
C ILE A 244 18.92 9.00 -14.91
N PHE A 245 18.84 7.75 -14.46
CA PHE A 245 19.15 6.60 -15.32
C PHE A 245 17.92 5.82 -15.82
N LEU A 246 16.78 5.90 -15.12
CA LEU A 246 15.56 5.19 -15.51
C LEU A 246 14.65 6.12 -16.31
N LEU A 247 14.51 5.84 -17.60
CA LEU A 247 13.65 6.57 -18.56
C LEU A 247 13.91 8.10 -18.58
N PRO A 248 15.17 8.55 -18.76
CA PRO A 248 15.51 9.98 -18.76
C PRO A 248 14.76 10.78 -19.84
N GLU A 249 14.39 10.15 -20.94
CA GLU A 249 13.60 10.74 -22.03
C GLU A 249 12.19 11.17 -21.61
N ARG A 250 11.67 10.66 -20.48
CA ARG A 250 10.35 11.01 -19.94
C ARG A 250 10.39 12.21 -18.98
N ILE A 251 11.57 12.79 -18.74
CA ILE A 251 11.71 13.96 -17.87
C ILE A 251 11.13 15.20 -18.59
N PRO A 252 10.26 15.99 -17.94
CA PRO A 252 9.71 17.19 -18.54
C PRO A 252 10.78 18.22 -18.91
N ASN A 253 10.66 18.81 -20.10
CA ASN A 253 11.53 19.90 -20.56
C ASN A 253 11.14 21.27 -19.99
N SER A 254 9.94 21.40 -19.40
CA SER A 254 9.44 22.64 -18.82
C SER A 254 9.48 22.60 -17.29
N ILE A 255 9.59 23.76 -16.66
CA ILE A 255 9.68 23.87 -15.19
C ILE A 255 8.34 23.63 -14.49
N PHE A 256 7.22 23.79 -15.19
CA PHE A 256 5.88 23.80 -14.59
C PHE A 256 5.48 22.46 -13.93
N PRO A 257 5.70 21.28 -14.55
CA PRO A 257 5.44 19.98 -13.90
C PRO A 257 6.19 19.80 -12.58
N PHE A 258 7.44 20.24 -12.52
CA PHE A 258 8.24 20.16 -11.29
C PHE A 258 7.65 21.05 -10.20
N LEU A 259 7.30 22.30 -10.52
CA LEU A 259 6.66 23.22 -9.57
C LEU A 259 5.32 22.67 -9.09
N PHE A 260 4.54 22.04 -9.97
CA PHE A 260 3.28 21.41 -9.59
C PHE A 260 3.49 20.28 -8.58
N ILE A 261 4.38 19.32 -8.89
CA ILE A 261 4.66 18.18 -8.00
C ILE A 261 5.23 18.64 -6.66
N ILE A 262 6.23 19.54 -6.66
CA ILE A 262 6.82 20.10 -5.44
C ILE A 262 5.78 20.89 -4.65
N GLY A 263 4.97 21.71 -5.32
CA GLY A 263 3.86 22.43 -4.71
C GLY A 263 2.86 21.48 -4.04
N PHE A 264 2.60 20.33 -4.66
CA PHE A 264 1.73 19.31 -4.08
C PHE A 264 2.34 18.64 -2.84
N TYR A 265 3.65 18.31 -2.87
CA TYR A 265 4.38 17.85 -1.68
C TYR A 265 4.25 18.84 -0.52
N VAL A 266 4.49 20.12 -0.79
CA VAL A 266 4.40 21.20 0.21
C VAL A 266 2.98 21.33 0.73
N PHE A 267 1.98 21.33 -0.15
CA PHE A 267 0.57 21.42 0.22
C PHE A 267 0.17 20.31 1.19
N ILE A 268 0.44 19.04 0.86
CA ILE A 268 0.08 17.91 1.74
C ILE A 268 0.89 17.94 3.05
N GLY A 269 2.18 18.30 2.98
CA GLY A 269 3.01 18.47 4.18
C GLY A 269 2.48 19.54 5.13
N LEU A 270 1.98 20.67 4.60
CA LEU A 270 1.32 21.71 5.38
C LEU A 270 0.01 21.22 5.98
N MET A 271 -0.82 20.49 5.21
CA MET A 271 -2.07 19.93 5.72
C MET A 271 -1.84 18.95 6.89
N LEU A 272 -0.81 18.10 6.79
CA LEU A 272 -0.40 17.20 7.87
C LEU A 272 0.17 17.94 9.09
N ARG A 273 0.84 19.07 8.87
CA ARG A 273 1.35 19.92 9.96
C ARG A 273 0.22 20.63 10.70
N ILE A 274 -0.78 21.12 9.98
CA ILE A 274 -1.94 21.84 10.52
C ILE A 274 -2.91 20.86 11.23
N SER A 275 -3.02 19.62 10.75
CA SER A 275 -3.87 18.62 11.39
C SER A 275 -3.39 18.26 12.80
N LYS A 276 -4.35 17.99 13.70
CA LYS A 276 -4.03 17.75 15.10
C LYS A 276 -3.42 16.35 15.29
N PRO A 277 -2.41 16.21 16.17
CA PRO A 277 -1.90 14.92 16.56
C PRO A 277 -2.98 14.10 17.28
N ILE A 278 -2.91 12.78 17.13
CA ILE A 278 -3.84 11.83 17.72
C ILE A 278 -3.17 11.15 18.90
N ASP A 279 -3.92 11.02 19.99
CA ASP A 279 -3.48 10.23 21.14
C ASP A 279 -3.94 8.78 20.97
N GLU A 280 -2.97 7.88 20.78
CA GLU A 280 -3.22 6.44 20.62
C GLU A 280 -3.24 5.69 21.97
N THR A 281 -3.26 6.40 23.10
CA THR A 281 -3.26 5.80 24.45
C THR A 281 -4.66 5.51 25.02
N ILE A 282 -5.72 5.81 24.27
CA ILE A 282 -7.09 5.58 24.74
C ILE A 282 -7.33 4.08 24.95
N ARG A 283 -7.67 3.71 26.18
CA ARG A 283 -8.01 2.32 26.54
C ARG A 283 -9.28 1.89 25.81
N VAL A 284 -9.17 0.81 25.05
CA VAL A 284 -10.31 0.13 24.47
C VAL A 284 -10.95 -0.73 25.57
N ASN A 285 -12.07 -0.28 26.13
CA ASN A 285 -12.86 -1.05 27.09
C ASN A 285 -13.74 -2.07 26.36
N ASN A 286 -13.19 -3.06 25.64
CA ASN A 286 -14.03 -4.08 24.99
C ASN A 286 -13.31 -5.43 24.83
N ALA A 287 -13.47 -6.30 25.83
CA ALA A 287 -12.93 -7.67 25.81
C ALA A 287 -13.63 -8.59 24.79
N ASP A 288 -14.86 -8.26 24.37
CA ASP A 288 -15.71 -9.14 23.56
C ASP A 288 -15.76 -8.81 22.05
N GLU A 289 -15.01 -7.79 21.63
CA GLU A 289 -15.05 -7.35 20.25
C GLU A 289 -14.29 -8.28 19.30
N LYS A 290 -14.94 -8.63 18.18
CA LYS A 290 -14.37 -9.49 17.14
C LYS A 290 -13.81 -8.64 16.00
N PHE A 291 -12.54 -8.84 15.68
CA PHE A 291 -11.85 -8.18 14.56
C PHE A 291 -11.79 -9.07 13.32
N TYR A 292 -11.55 -8.44 12.17
CA TYR A 292 -11.12 -9.17 10.97
C TYR A 292 -9.75 -9.81 11.23
N SER A 293 -9.68 -11.12 11.02
CA SER A 293 -8.47 -11.92 11.23
C SER A 293 -7.70 -12.17 9.94
N ALA A 294 -6.50 -12.72 10.03
CA ALA A 294 -5.72 -13.18 8.89
C ALA A 294 -6.52 -14.16 8.02
N LYS A 295 -7.33 -15.04 8.63
CA LYS A 295 -8.23 -15.97 7.93
C LYS A 295 -9.24 -15.23 7.04
N PHE A 296 -9.70 -14.04 7.43
CA PHE A 296 -10.58 -13.23 6.61
C PHE A 296 -9.88 -12.75 5.34
N PHE A 297 -8.67 -12.18 5.47
CA PHE A 297 -7.91 -11.70 4.31
C PHE A 297 -7.50 -12.84 3.38
N PHE A 298 -7.04 -13.99 3.90
CA PHE A 298 -6.74 -15.15 3.06
C PHE A 298 -7.97 -15.69 2.33
N LYS A 299 -9.17 -15.62 2.92
CA LYS A 299 -10.42 -15.95 2.21
C LYS A 299 -10.73 -14.97 1.10
N ILE A 300 -10.56 -13.67 1.34
CA ILE A 300 -10.76 -12.62 0.32
C ILE A 300 -9.72 -12.75 -0.80
N TYR A 301 -8.47 -13.11 -0.50
CA TYR A 301 -7.48 -13.43 -1.54
C TYR A 301 -7.82 -14.72 -2.29
N GLY A 302 -8.41 -15.72 -1.64
CA GLY A 302 -8.96 -16.89 -2.34
C GLY A 302 -10.09 -16.51 -3.32
N LEU A 303 -10.94 -15.55 -2.94
CA LEU A 303 -11.95 -15.00 -3.84
C LEU A 303 -11.33 -14.27 -5.04
N MET A 304 -10.22 -13.55 -4.83
CA MET A 304 -9.44 -12.91 -5.90
C MET A 304 -8.99 -13.94 -6.95
N VAL A 305 -8.48 -15.10 -6.51
CA VAL A 305 -8.10 -16.20 -7.41
C VAL A 305 -9.31 -16.66 -8.24
N GLY A 306 -10.48 -16.80 -7.62
CA GLY A 306 -11.72 -17.14 -8.32
C GLY A 306 -12.10 -16.12 -9.41
N PHE A 307 -12.04 -14.83 -9.10
CA PHE A 307 -12.31 -13.77 -10.08
C PHE A 307 -11.28 -13.73 -11.21
N ILE A 308 -9.99 -13.93 -10.92
CA ILE A 308 -8.94 -14.03 -11.94
C ILE A 308 -9.24 -15.17 -12.92
N ILE A 309 -9.62 -16.35 -12.42
CA ILE A 309 -10.01 -17.47 -13.29
C ILE A 309 -11.16 -17.07 -14.21
N ILE A 310 -12.20 -16.43 -13.67
CA ILE A 310 -13.35 -15.98 -14.46
C ILE A 310 -12.94 -14.97 -15.53
N PHE A 311 -12.15 -13.95 -15.19
CA PHE A 311 -11.77 -12.90 -16.12
C PHE A 311 -10.79 -13.38 -17.20
N CYS A 312 -9.87 -14.29 -16.87
CA CYS A 312 -9.00 -14.91 -17.88
C CYS A 312 -9.78 -15.85 -18.82
N LEU A 313 -10.80 -16.56 -18.33
CA LEU A 313 -11.64 -17.44 -19.16
C LEU A 313 -12.68 -16.68 -19.99
N ILE A 314 -13.13 -15.50 -19.52
CA ILE A 314 -14.11 -14.65 -20.20
C ILE A 314 -13.54 -13.21 -20.32
N PRO A 315 -12.55 -12.98 -21.19
CA PRO A 315 -11.83 -11.70 -21.26
C PRO A 315 -12.73 -10.48 -21.47
N ILE A 316 -13.79 -10.60 -22.26
CA ILE A 316 -14.71 -9.50 -22.53
C ILE A 316 -15.35 -8.93 -21.26
N VAL A 317 -15.68 -9.80 -20.29
CA VAL A 317 -16.22 -9.38 -18.99
C VAL A 317 -15.15 -8.63 -18.21
N GLY A 318 -13.91 -9.14 -18.21
CA GLY A 318 -12.77 -8.47 -17.59
C GLY A 318 -12.48 -7.10 -18.19
N ILE A 319 -12.52 -6.95 -19.51
CA ILE A 319 -12.30 -5.66 -20.19
C ILE A 319 -13.38 -4.64 -19.80
N ILE A 320 -14.66 -5.02 -19.88
CA ILE A 320 -15.77 -4.11 -19.57
C ILE A 320 -15.70 -3.64 -18.11
N ILE A 321 -15.49 -4.58 -17.18
CA ILE A 321 -15.36 -4.25 -15.75
C ILE A 321 -14.10 -3.41 -15.51
N GLY A 322 -12.96 -3.78 -16.11
CA GLY A 322 -11.69 -3.09 -15.97
C GLY A 322 -11.75 -1.64 -16.43
N LEU A 323 -12.31 -1.37 -17.61
CA LEU A 323 -12.49 -0.01 -18.12
C LEU A 323 -13.44 0.81 -17.23
N THR A 324 -14.56 0.21 -16.81
CA THR A 324 -15.52 0.86 -15.92
C THR A 324 -14.87 1.23 -14.59
N MET A 325 -14.08 0.31 -14.02
CA MET A 325 -13.37 0.53 -12.76
C MET A 325 -12.25 1.56 -12.91
N PHE A 326 -11.50 1.53 -13.99
CA PHE A 326 -10.42 2.48 -14.25
C PHE A 326 -10.95 3.92 -14.34
N LEU A 327 -12.02 4.14 -15.11
CA LEU A 327 -12.71 5.43 -15.17
C LEU A 327 -13.37 5.80 -13.83
N GLY A 328 -13.93 4.81 -13.14
CA GLY A 328 -14.50 5.00 -11.81
C GLY A 328 -13.46 5.48 -10.78
N ILE A 329 -12.27 4.87 -10.76
CA ILE A 329 -11.16 5.24 -9.87
C ILE A 329 -10.66 6.65 -10.19
N PHE A 330 -10.57 7.02 -11.46
CA PHE A 330 -10.20 8.38 -11.87
C PHE A 330 -11.11 9.45 -11.24
N ILE A 331 -12.41 9.16 -11.08
CA ILE A 331 -13.39 10.07 -10.44
C ILE A 331 -13.38 9.91 -8.91
N ILE A 332 -13.33 8.68 -8.41
CA ILE A 332 -13.40 8.36 -6.97
C ILE A 332 -12.14 8.84 -6.23
N GLY A 333 -10.97 8.81 -6.86
CA GLY A 333 -9.71 9.26 -6.28
C GLY A 333 -9.79 10.68 -5.69
N PRO A 334 -10.11 11.72 -6.49
CA PRO A 334 -10.27 13.08 -5.99
C PRO A 334 -11.33 13.21 -4.89
N LEU A 335 -12.43 12.45 -4.98
CA LEU A 335 -13.47 12.44 -3.93
C LEU A 335 -12.93 11.86 -2.62
N PHE A 336 -12.16 10.78 -2.68
CA PHE A 336 -11.46 10.20 -1.52
C PHE A 336 -10.46 11.19 -0.95
N PHE A 337 -9.70 11.86 -1.82
CA PHE A 337 -8.74 12.88 -1.42
C PHE A 337 -9.41 13.99 -0.60
N LEU A 338 -10.48 14.59 -1.12
CA LEU A 338 -11.23 15.64 -0.44
C LEU A 338 -11.85 15.14 0.87
N LEU A 339 -12.41 13.92 0.89
CA LEU A 339 -13.01 13.32 2.07
C LEU A 339 -11.98 13.09 3.18
N PHE A 340 -10.84 12.48 2.86
CA PHE A 340 -9.79 12.19 3.84
C PHE A 340 -9.07 13.45 4.29
N LEU A 341 -8.82 14.41 3.39
CA LEU A 341 -8.29 15.72 3.74
C LEU A 341 -9.21 16.44 4.76
N LYS A 342 -10.51 16.50 4.47
CA LYS A 342 -11.50 17.09 5.38
C LYS A 342 -11.54 16.37 6.73
N LYS A 343 -11.47 15.03 6.74
CA LYS A 343 -11.45 14.23 7.98
C LYS A 343 -10.17 14.45 8.78
N ALA A 344 -9.02 14.55 8.13
CA ALA A 344 -7.74 14.80 8.77
C ALA A 344 -7.72 16.19 9.44
N LEU A 345 -8.22 17.22 8.76
CA LEU A 345 -8.24 18.59 9.29
C LEU A 345 -9.29 18.84 10.39
N LYS A 346 -10.33 17.99 10.48
CA LYS A 346 -11.35 18.07 11.55
C LYS A 346 -10.93 17.41 12.85
N LYS A 347 -10.01 16.44 12.80
CA LYS A 347 -9.45 15.81 13.99
C LYS A 347 -8.44 16.73 14.63
#